data_AF-A0A3C0VDF1-F1
#
_entry.id   AF-A0A3C0VDF1-F1
#
_cell.length_a   1.000
_cell.length_b   1.000
_cell.length_c   1.000
_cell.angle_alpha   90.00
_cell.angle_beta   90.00
_cell.angle_gamma   90.00
#
_symmetry.space_group_name_H-M   'P 1'
#
loop_
_entity.id
_entity.type
_entity.pdbx_description
1 polymer ?
#
loop_
_entity_poly.entity_id
_entity_poly.type
_entity_poly.pdbx_seq_one_letter_code
_entity_poly.pdbx_strand_id
1 'polypeptide(L)'
;MRHVSAICGGGMRAALGAAAGIAFAAAVAAGEIGFVDVGDAGNPADALGCGAVAYEYRIGIHEVTNAQYTAFLNAVAADDTYELYNPGMRIARAGQPGAYAYATAEGAKPVTFVSWFDSIRFANWLHHGMPAGGQDATTTEDGAYALLGAAEAGPRKAGARAYLPSEDEWCKAAYFRGAEGYAEYPLPPGVVPLAAPPGALAGSANFDRAVADVTAAGAYTESASYYGTFDQAGNVWEWVETEIDGERGIRGGSWDDYALLLGAGYRDSDRPAAEYEVLGFRIAASVAVEVFFRRGDVNQDGTIDIADPISMLGYLFAQAAPPRCLSSADANDDGKTDIADAIALLSHLFGGVAALPPPFGACGADPTPDVLGCMEFTPCAQ
;
A
#
# COMPACT_ATOMS: atom_id res chain seq x y z
N MET A 1 76.06 31.21 -33.23
CA MET A 1 75.49 30.25 -34.19
C MET A 1 74.01 30.07 -33.87
N ARG A 2 73.13 30.32 -34.85
CA ARG A 2 71.80 29.71 -35.13
C ARG A 2 70.83 29.47 -33.93
N HIS A 3 69.68 30.16 -33.87
CA HIS A 3 68.31 29.70 -34.29
C HIS A 3 67.75 28.57 -33.38
N VAL A 4 66.50 28.50 -32.89
CA VAL A 4 65.17 28.95 -33.36
C VAL A 4 64.10 28.67 -32.27
N SER A 5 62.97 29.41 -32.32
CA SER A 5 61.70 29.25 -31.57
C SER A 5 60.87 27.99 -31.92
N ALA A 6 59.97 27.56 -31.01
CA ALA A 6 58.56 27.11 -31.23
C ALA A 6 58.01 26.57 -29.89
N ILE A 7 56.95 27.08 -29.24
CA ILE A 7 55.50 27.22 -29.53
C ILE A 7 54.67 25.92 -29.33
N CYS A 8 53.52 26.11 -28.66
CA CYS A 8 52.34 25.25 -28.41
C CYS A 8 52.46 24.28 -27.22
N GLY A 9 51.52 24.21 -26.26
CA GLY A 9 50.13 24.67 -26.22
C GLY A 9 49.27 23.50 -25.73
N GLY A 10 48.57 23.65 -24.60
CA GLY A 10 47.67 22.61 -24.09
C GLY A 10 47.23 22.86 -22.64
N GLY A 11 46.15 23.62 -22.47
CA GLY A 11 45.53 23.84 -21.17
C GLY A 11 44.86 22.57 -20.66
N MET A 12 45.10 22.23 -19.40
CA MET A 12 44.41 21.15 -18.70
C MET A 12 43.38 21.78 -17.75
N ARG A 13 42.11 21.52 -18.04
CA ARG A 13 40.94 21.93 -17.27
C ARG A 13 40.99 21.28 -15.89
N ALA A 14 40.84 22.07 -14.83
CA ALA A 14 40.62 21.59 -13.47
C ALA A 14 39.23 20.95 -13.39
N ALA A 15 39.18 19.66 -13.10
CA ALA A 15 37.95 18.95 -12.78
C ALA A 15 37.52 19.34 -11.35
N LEU A 16 36.32 19.93 -11.21
CA LEU A 16 35.66 20.05 -9.91
C LEU A 16 35.23 18.65 -9.47
N GLY A 17 35.75 18.18 -8.34
CA GLY A 17 35.30 16.97 -7.67
C GLY A 17 33.89 17.17 -7.12
N ALA A 18 32.98 16.27 -7.51
CA ALA A 18 31.65 16.18 -6.94
C ALA A 18 31.74 15.68 -5.49
N ALA A 19 31.20 16.45 -4.55
CA ALA A 19 30.98 15.99 -3.19
C ALA A 19 29.85 14.96 -3.20
N ALA A 20 30.18 13.71 -2.91
CA ALA A 20 29.20 12.66 -2.67
C ALA A 20 28.43 12.98 -1.39
N GLY A 21 27.16 13.37 -1.54
CA GLY A 21 26.23 13.50 -0.42
C GLY A 21 25.97 12.12 0.17
N ILE A 22 26.30 11.96 1.45
CA ILE A 22 25.87 10.81 2.24
C ILE A 22 24.36 10.96 2.43
N ALA A 23 23.58 10.14 1.74
CA ALA A 23 22.15 10.01 2.00
C ALA A 23 21.99 9.39 3.39
N PHE A 24 21.44 10.16 4.33
CA PHE A 24 20.90 9.59 5.55
C PHE A 24 19.65 8.80 5.15
N ALA A 25 19.71 7.47 5.28
CA ALA A 25 18.50 6.67 5.32
C ALA A 25 17.69 7.14 6.53
N ALA A 26 16.55 7.78 6.29
CA ALA A 26 15.60 8.09 7.33
C ALA A 26 15.17 6.77 7.98
N ALA A 27 15.17 6.70 9.30
CA ALA A 27 14.56 5.59 10.02
C ALA A 27 13.07 5.58 9.68
N VAL A 28 12.61 4.52 9.00
CA VAL A 28 11.19 4.29 8.69
C VAL A 28 10.43 4.23 10.01
N ALA A 29 9.34 4.99 10.14
CA ALA A 29 8.53 4.98 11.35
C ALA A 29 7.93 3.58 11.56
N ALA A 30 7.84 3.12 12.81
CA ALA A 30 7.19 1.85 13.12
C ALA A 30 5.74 1.84 12.60
N GLY A 31 5.46 1.04 11.57
CA GLY A 31 4.15 0.95 10.92
C GLY A 31 4.12 1.32 9.43
N GLU A 32 5.12 2.03 8.91
CA GLU A 32 5.16 2.38 7.48
C GLU A 32 5.48 1.15 6.62
N ILE A 33 4.73 0.98 5.52
CA ILE A 33 4.98 -0.04 4.51
C ILE A 33 5.85 0.57 3.41
N GLY A 34 6.99 -0.05 3.10
CA GLY A 34 7.76 0.28 1.91
C GLY A 34 7.11 -0.31 0.66
N PHE A 35 6.93 0.49 -0.38
CA PHE A 35 6.28 0.09 -1.63
C PHE A 35 7.22 0.20 -2.84
N VAL A 36 6.96 -0.60 -3.87
CA VAL A 36 7.44 -0.39 -5.25
C VAL A 36 6.29 -0.03 -6.17
N ASP A 37 6.58 0.77 -7.20
CA ASP A 37 5.63 1.07 -8.26
C ASP A 37 5.57 -0.09 -9.27
N VAL A 38 4.36 -0.54 -9.59
CA VAL A 38 4.09 -1.56 -10.60
C VAL A 38 3.42 -0.90 -11.79
N GLY A 39 4.24 -0.66 -12.83
CA GLY A 39 3.85 0.00 -14.08
C GLY A 39 3.20 -0.93 -15.11
N ASP A 40 3.34 -0.60 -16.40
CA ASP A 40 2.87 -1.40 -17.54
C ASP A 40 1.36 -1.68 -17.49
N ALA A 41 0.56 -0.63 -17.24
CA ALA A 41 -0.90 -0.71 -17.25
C ALA A 41 -1.43 -1.31 -18.58
N GLY A 42 -2.41 -2.19 -18.48
CA GLY A 42 -3.01 -2.88 -19.63
C GLY A 42 -2.20 -4.09 -20.13
N ASN A 43 -1.25 -4.59 -19.34
CA ASN A 43 -0.54 -5.82 -19.66
C ASN A 43 -1.51 -7.02 -19.70
N PRO A 44 -1.29 -7.99 -20.62
CA PRO A 44 -2.11 -9.20 -20.67
C PRO A 44 -1.79 -10.13 -19.47
N ALA A 45 -2.73 -11.02 -19.17
CA ALA A 45 -2.49 -12.14 -18.26
C ALA A 45 -1.52 -13.15 -18.89
N ASP A 46 -0.93 -13.99 -18.04
CA ASP A 46 -0.17 -15.17 -18.43
C ASP A 46 -1.06 -16.25 -19.06
N ALA A 47 -0.46 -17.39 -19.42
CA ALA A 47 -1.17 -18.51 -20.05
C ALA A 47 -2.22 -19.18 -19.13
N LEU A 48 -2.18 -18.91 -17.83
CA LEU A 48 -3.08 -19.44 -16.81
C LEU A 48 -4.14 -18.42 -16.38
N GLY A 49 -4.12 -17.22 -16.97
CA GLY A 49 -5.08 -16.16 -16.71
C GLY A 49 -4.72 -15.25 -15.55
N CYS A 50 -3.48 -15.30 -15.04
CA CYS A 50 -3.03 -14.43 -13.95
C CYS A 50 -2.23 -13.23 -14.46
N GLY A 51 -2.38 -12.07 -13.82
CA GLY A 51 -1.50 -10.92 -13.97
C GLY A 51 -2.02 -9.77 -14.82
N ALA A 52 -3.24 -9.85 -15.37
CA ALA A 52 -3.80 -8.78 -16.19
C ALA A 52 -4.23 -7.59 -15.32
N VAL A 53 -3.53 -6.45 -15.40
CA VAL A 53 -3.86 -5.26 -14.60
C VAL A 53 -3.97 -4.03 -15.50
N ALA A 54 -5.14 -3.40 -15.53
CA ALA A 54 -5.46 -2.28 -16.41
C ALA A 54 -4.89 -0.92 -15.96
N TYR A 55 -4.30 -0.86 -14.77
CA TYR A 55 -3.81 0.36 -14.14
C TYR A 55 -2.44 0.15 -13.49
N GLU A 56 -1.80 1.26 -13.13
CA GLU A 56 -0.61 1.27 -12.28
C GLU A 56 -1.03 1.27 -10.82
N TYR A 57 -0.25 0.60 -9.99
CA TYR A 57 -0.48 0.51 -8.55
C TYR A 57 0.86 0.34 -7.84
N ARG A 58 0.83 0.33 -6.51
CA ARG A 58 1.99 0.07 -5.67
C ARG A 58 1.78 -1.22 -4.90
N ILE A 59 2.86 -1.94 -4.62
CA ILE A 59 2.80 -3.14 -3.77
C ILE A 59 3.95 -3.14 -2.78
N GLY A 60 3.70 -3.69 -1.60
CA GLY A 60 4.69 -3.79 -0.53
C GLY A 60 5.94 -4.50 -1.06
N ILE A 61 7.11 -3.96 -0.74
CA ILE A 61 8.41 -4.53 -1.10
C ILE A 61 8.52 -5.94 -0.49
N HIS A 62 8.05 -6.10 0.73
CA HIS A 62 8.06 -7.35 1.51
C HIS A 62 6.65 -7.63 2.07
N GLU A 63 6.49 -8.77 2.72
CA GLU A 63 5.32 -9.08 3.55
C GLU A 63 5.20 -8.11 4.74
N VAL A 64 4.00 -7.99 5.30
CA VAL A 64 3.78 -7.23 6.52
C VAL A 64 4.53 -7.90 7.68
N THR A 65 5.29 -7.11 8.41
CA THR A 65 6.16 -7.59 9.49
C THR A 65 5.46 -7.63 10.85
N ASN A 66 5.99 -8.41 11.79
CA ASN A 66 5.50 -8.43 13.17
C ASN A 66 5.55 -7.03 13.82
N ALA A 67 6.54 -6.19 13.49
CA ALA A 67 6.62 -4.82 14.01
C ALA A 67 5.49 -3.92 13.49
N GLN A 68 5.19 -3.98 12.19
CA GLN A 68 4.09 -3.24 11.58
C GLN A 68 2.74 -3.71 12.12
N TYR A 69 2.55 -5.02 12.25
CA TYR A 69 1.30 -5.57 12.81
C TYR A 69 1.16 -5.27 14.31
N THR A 70 2.25 -5.21 15.07
CA THR A 70 2.21 -4.77 16.48
C THR A 70 1.78 -3.32 16.61
N ALA A 71 2.18 -2.44 15.68
CA ALA A 71 1.71 -1.05 15.66
C ALA A 71 0.20 -0.98 15.43
N PHE A 72 -0.31 -1.77 14.49
CA PHE A 72 -1.75 -1.93 14.25
C PHE A 72 -2.49 -2.40 15.51
N LEU A 73 -2.06 -3.50 16.14
CA LEU A 73 -2.70 -4.02 17.35
C LEU A 73 -2.71 -2.98 18.49
N ASN A 74 -1.61 -2.26 18.72
CA ASN A 74 -1.58 -1.21 19.74
C ASN A 74 -2.47 -0.01 19.39
N ALA A 75 -2.77 0.23 18.12
CA ALA A 75 -3.63 1.33 17.69
C ALA A 75 -5.13 1.00 17.87
N VAL A 76 -5.54 -0.24 17.61
CA VAL A 76 -6.97 -0.58 17.50
C VAL A 76 -7.45 -1.70 18.43
N ALA A 77 -6.56 -2.52 18.98
CA ALA A 77 -6.93 -3.76 19.68
C ALA A 77 -6.80 -3.66 21.21
N ALA A 78 -7.13 -2.52 21.81
CA ALA A 78 -7.18 -2.41 23.27
C ALA A 78 -8.19 -3.40 23.89
N ASP A 79 -9.32 -3.63 23.21
CA ASP A 79 -10.30 -4.68 23.55
C ASP A 79 -10.13 -5.96 22.74
N ASP A 80 -9.63 -5.82 21.51
CA ASP A 80 -9.41 -6.93 20.57
C ASP A 80 -10.71 -7.65 20.17
N THR A 81 -11.77 -6.87 19.91
CA THR A 81 -13.15 -7.33 19.66
C THR A 81 -13.27 -8.41 18.59
N TYR A 82 -12.49 -8.32 17.52
CA TYR A 82 -12.49 -9.25 16.40
C TYR A 82 -11.29 -10.23 16.43
N GLU A 83 -10.63 -10.37 17.57
CA GLU A 83 -9.55 -11.35 17.79
C GLU A 83 -8.38 -11.21 16.80
N LEU A 84 -7.99 -9.97 16.50
CA LEU A 84 -6.86 -9.65 15.59
C LEU A 84 -5.53 -10.23 16.11
N TYR A 85 -5.45 -10.51 17.40
CA TYR A 85 -4.30 -11.17 18.01
C TYR A 85 -4.49 -12.68 18.12
N ASN A 86 -3.57 -13.41 17.50
CA ASN A 86 -3.40 -14.85 17.74
C ASN A 86 -2.19 -15.11 18.67
N PRO A 87 -2.33 -15.96 19.71
CA PRO A 87 -1.21 -16.32 20.61
C PRO A 87 -0.01 -16.99 19.92
N GLY A 88 -0.17 -17.53 18.71
CA GLY A 88 0.90 -18.11 17.89
C GLY A 88 1.77 -17.06 17.20
N MET A 89 1.32 -15.80 17.10
CA MET A 89 2.10 -14.70 16.56
C MET A 89 3.41 -14.51 17.34
N ARG A 90 4.41 -13.91 16.69
CA ARG A 90 5.63 -13.41 17.37
C ARG A 90 5.39 -12.05 18.01
N ILE A 91 4.24 -11.91 18.64
CA ILE A 91 3.79 -10.70 19.32
C ILE A 91 3.28 -11.16 20.70
N ALA A 92 3.74 -10.52 21.75
CA ALA A 92 3.29 -10.79 23.10
C ALA A 92 2.18 -9.80 23.47
N ARG A 93 1.03 -10.32 23.94
CA ARG A 93 -0.06 -9.52 24.52
C ARG A 93 0.02 -9.52 26.04
N ALA A 94 -0.15 -8.35 26.65
CA ALA A 94 -0.28 -8.17 28.09
C ALA A 94 -1.48 -7.27 28.41
N GLY A 95 -1.97 -7.32 29.65
CA GLY A 95 -3.12 -6.52 30.09
C GLY A 95 -4.42 -7.33 30.14
N GLN A 96 -5.55 -6.65 29.97
CA GLN A 96 -6.91 -7.19 30.05
C GLN A 96 -7.75 -6.54 28.93
N PRO A 97 -8.93 -7.10 28.57
CA PRO A 97 -9.83 -6.46 27.61
C PRO A 97 -10.10 -4.98 27.96
N GLY A 98 -10.00 -4.12 26.95
CA GLY A 98 -10.09 -2.66 27.04
C GLY A 98 -8.76 -1.96 27.37
N ALA A 99 -7.70 -2.72 27.66
CA ALA A 99 -6.37 -2.21 28.01
C ALA A 99 -5.24 -3.17 27.60
N TYR A 100 -5.43 -3.96 26.53
CA TYR A 100 -4.35 -4.78 26.00
C TYR A 100 -3.22 -3.92 25.43
N ALA A 101 -2.00 -4.40 25.60
CA ALA A 101 -0.79 -3.83 25.02
C ALA A 101 0.03 -4.95 24.37
N TYR A 102 0.70 -4.62 23.27
CA TYR A 102 1.37 -5.58 22.41
C TYR A 102 2.85 -5.24 22.25
N ALA A 103 3.71 -6.24 22.40
CA ALA A 103 5.15 -6.12 22.27
C ALA A 103 5.68 -7.12 21.24
N THR A 104 6.39 -6.62 20.24
CA THR A 104 6.93 -7.44 19.16
C THR A 104 8.15 -8.24 19.59
N ALA A 105 8.23 -9.50 19.15
CA ALA A 105 9.47 -10.27 19.08
C ALA A 105 9.84 -10.48 17.60
N GLU A 106 11.14 -10.46 17.28
CA GLU A 106 11.63 -10.67 15.90
C GLU A 106 10.94 -9.77 14.86
N GLY A 107 10.86 -8.48 15.15
CA GLY A 107 9.95 -7.55 14.45
C GLY A 107 10.14 -7.38 12.95
N ALA A 108 11.27 -7.80 12.37
CA ALA A 108 11.49 -7.78 10.92
C ALA A 108 10.96 -9.03 10.20
N LYS A 109 10.61 -10.11 10.91
CA LYS A 109 9.99 -11.30 10.32
C LYS A 109 8.54 -11.01 9.90
N PRO A 110 8.02 -11.68 8.87
CA PRO A 110 6.62 -11.56 8.48
C PRO A 110 5.70 -11.90 9.66
N VAL A 111 4.58 -11.19 9.77
CA VAL A 111 3.49 -11.61 10.64
C VAL A 111 2.83 -12.85 10.02
N THR A 112 2.56 -13.83 10.88
CA THR A 112 1.87 -15.09 10.55
C THR A 112 0.82 -15.35 11.61
N PHE A 113 -0.02 -16.38 11.43
CA PHE A 113 -1.23 -16.56 12.24
C PHE A 113 -2.19 -15.38 12.12
N VAL A 114 -2.39 -14.91 10.89
CA VAL A 114 -3.35 -13.87 10.54
C VAL A 114 -4.34 -14.42 9.54
N SER A 115 -5.62 -14.17 9.78
CA SER A 115 -6.68 -14.53 8.87
C SER A 115 -6.82 -13.52 7.74
N TRP A 116 -7.56 -13.88 6.69
CA TRP A 116 -7.88 -12.94 5.62
C TRP A 116 -8.65 -11.71 6.16
N PHE A 117 -9.52 -11.92 7.16
CA PHE A 117 -10.26 -10.85 7.81
C PHE A 117 -9.34 -9.89 8.57
N ASP A 118 -8.31 -10.40 9.22
CA ASP A 118 -7.32 -9.56 9.92
C ASP A 118 -6.50 -8.74 8.93
N SER A 119 -6.12 -9.35 7.82
CA SER A 119 -5.38 -8.68 6.75
C SER A 119 -6.19 -7.55 6.10
N ILE A 120 -7.49 -7.70 5.85
CA ILE A 120 -8.31 -6.59 5.32
C ILE A 120 -8.61 -5.50 6.35
N ARG A 121 -8.68 -5.84 7.66
CA ARG A 121 -8.78 -4.83 8.72
C ARG A 121 -7.50 -4.01 8.84
N PHE A 122 -6.34 -4.66 8.71
CA PHE A 122 -5.05 -3.96 8.60
C PHE A 122 -5.03 -3.04 7.37
N ALA A 123 -5.54 -3.49 6.22
CA ALA A 123 -5.64 -2.66 5.03
C ALA A 123 -6.58 -1.45 5.21
N ASN A 124 -7.72 -1.62 5.88
CA ASN A 124 -8.62 -0.52 6.25
C ASN A 124 -7.93 0.49 7.17
N TRP A 125 -7.17 0.02 8.15
CA TRP A 125 -6.40 0.89 9.04
C TRP A 125 -5.37 1.73 8.28
N LEU A 126 -4.65 1.12 7.33
CA LEU A 126 -3.77 1.86 6.42
C LEU A 126 -4.53 2.85 5.53
N HIS A 127 -5.71 2.45 5.02
CA HIS A 127 -6.55 3.31 4.19
C HIS A 127 -6.94 4.60 4.91
N HIS A 128 -7.21 4.53 6.21
CA HIS A 128 -7.54 5.67 7.07
C HIS A 128 -6.34 6.47 7.57
N GLY A 129 -5.12 6.13 7.17
CA GLY A 129 -3.92 6.82 7.65
C GLY A 129 -3.52 6.42 9.07
N MET A 130 -3.78 5.17 9.45
CA MET A 130 -3.34 4.56 10.71
C MET A 130 -3.85 5.22 12.00
N PRO A 131 -5.16 5.55 12.12
CA PRO A 131 -5.69 6.15 13.33
C PRO A 131 -5.65 5.18 14.52
N ALA A 132 -5.62 5.72 15.73
CA ALA A 132 -5.88 4.96 16.95
C ALA A 132 -7.37 5.10 17.33
N GLY A 133 -7.98 4.03 17.82
CA GLY A 133 -9.42 4.01 18.15
C GLY A 133 -9.95 2.62 18.45
N GLY A 134 -11.26 2.48 18.58
CA GLY A 134 -11.90 1.16 18.62
C GLY A 134 -11.87 0.50 17.25
N GLN A 135 -12.20 -0.79 17.16
CA GLN A 135 -12.39 -1.49 15.89
C GLN A 135 -13.77 -1.12 15.30
N ASP A 136 -13.83 -0.01 14.56
CA ASP A 136 -15.06 0.58 14.02
C ASP A 136 -14.86 1.10 12.58
N ALA A 137 -15.89 1.74 12.01
CA ALA A 137 -15.90 2.20 10.63
C ALA A 137 -14.82 3.25 10.29
N THR A 138 -14.23 3.91 11.30
CA THR A 138 -13.19 4.93 11.12
C THR A 138 -11.78 4.36 11.24
N THR A 139 -11.65 3.08 11.59
CA THR A 139 -10.35 2.42 11.82
C THR A 139 -10.22 1.11 11.04
N THR A 140 -11.11 0.15 11.21
CA THR A 140 -10.95 -1.23 10.70
C THR A 140 -12.17 -1.79 10.00
N GLU A 141 -13.39 -1.40 10.36
CA GLU A 141 -14.62 -2.06 9.91
C GLU A 141 -15.21 -1.46 8.62
N ASP A 142 -14.74 -0.28 8.22
CA ASP A 142 -15.01 0.28 6.91
C ASP A 142 -13.77 0.98 6.37
N GLY A 143 -13.69 1.23 5.05
CA GLY A 143 -12.54 1.82 4.38
C GLY A 143 -12.38 1.27 2.97
N ALA A 144 -11.27 0.57 2.71
CA ALA A 144 -11.08 -0.20 1.49
C ALA A 144 -12.11 -1.34 1.36
N TYR A 145 -12.53 -1.93 2.48
CA TYR A 145 -13.54 -2.97 2.56
C TYR A 145 -14.57 -2.61 3.63
N ALA A 146 -15.85 -2.87 3.37
CA ALA A 146 -16.86 -2.85 4.43
C ALA A 146 -16.94 -4.23 5.08
N LEU A 147 -16.68 -4.33 6.38
CA LEU A 147 -16.86 -5.56 7.15
C LEU A 147 -18.22 -5.57 7.85
N LEU A 148 -18.85 -6.75 7.88
CA LEU A 148 -20.13 -6.99 8.55
C LEU A 148 -19.90 -7.98 9.69
N GLY A 149 -19.33 -7.46 10.78
CA GLY A 149 -18.92 -8.27 11.93
C GLY A 149 -17.67 -9.11 11.63
N ALA A 150 -17.54 -10.24 12.32
CA ALA A 150 -16.28 -11.00 12.34
C ALA A 150 -16.00 -11.82 11.06
N ALA A 151 -17.02 -12.20 10.29
CA ALA A 151 -16.92 -13.27 9.29
C ALA A 151 -17.43 -12.90 7.89
N GLU A 152 -17.74 -11.63 7.64
CA GLU A 152 -18.26 -11.18 6.36
C GLU A 152 -17.60 -9.86 5.94
N ALA A 153 -17.30 -9.74 4.66
CA ALA A 153 -16.77 -8.51 4.07
C ALA A 153 -17.26 -8.33 2.63
N GLY A 154 -17.51 -7.08 2.25
CA GLY A 154 -17.79 -6.68 0.88
C GLY A 154 -16.53 -6.67 0.01
N PRO A 155 -16.68 -6.49 -1.32
CA PRO A 155 -15.55 -6.32 -2.22
C PRO A 155 -14.79 -5.02 -1.91
N ARG A 156 -13.55 -4.94 -2.41
CA ARG A 156 -12.75 -3.71 -2.40
C ARG A 156 -13.55 -2.55 -3.01
N LYS A 157 -13.65 -1.44 -2.27
CA LYS A 157 -14.33 -0.22 -2.70
C LYS A 157 -13.45 0.59 -3.65
N ALA A 158 -14.10 1.28 -4.58
CA ALA A 158 -13.42 2.29 -5.40
C ALA A 158 -12.81 3.37 -4.49
N GLY A 159 -11.62 3.85 -4.85
CA GLY A 159 -10.89 4.84 -4.04
C GLY A 159 -10.14 4.25 -2.84
N ALA A 160 -10.10 2.92 -2.68
CA ALA A 160 -9.23 2.27 -1.69
C ALA A 160 -7.77 2.74 -1.85
N ARG A 161 -7.15 3.11 -0.73
CA ARG A 161 -5.78 3.65 -0.70
C ARG A 161 -4.75 2.59 -0.38
N ALA A 162 -5.14 1.62 0.45
CA ALA A 162 -4.41 0.41 0.77
C ALA A 162 -5.40 -0.76 0.78
N TYR A 163 -4.98 -1.93 0.32
CA TYR A 163 -5.82 -3.11 0.13
C TYR A 163 -4.95 -4.39 0.09
N LEU A 164 -5.57 -5.56 0.24
CA LEU A 164 -4.93 -6.81 -0.15
C LEU A 164 -4.83 -6.84 -1.67
N PRO A 165 -3.68 -7.21 -2.26
CA PRO A 165 -3.57 -7.33 -3.71
C PRO A 165 -4.60 -8.34 -4.24
N SER A 166 -5.17 -8.06 -5.41
CA SER A 166 -5.81 -9.10 -6.19
C SER A 166 -4.78 -10.14 -6.64
N GLU A 167 -5.22 -11.32 -7.06
CA GLU A 167 -4.29 -12.30 -7.60
C GLU A 167 -3.57 -11.77 -8.85
N ASP A 168 -4.27 -11.02 -9.71
CA ASP A 168 -3.67 -10.38 -10.88
C ASP A 168 -2.59 -9.36 -10.50
N GLU A 169 -2.87 -8.51 -9.50
CA GLU A 169 -1.87 -7.58 -8.96
C GLU A 169 -0.66 -8.38 -8.43
N TRP A 170 -0.90 -9.35 -7.55
CA TRP A 170 0.16 -10.16 -6.97
C TRP A 170 1.03 -10.87 -8.03
N CYS A 171 0.41 -11.53 -9.00
CA CYS A 171 1.09 -12.22 -10.10
C CYS A 171 1.90 -11.27 -10.98
N LYS A 172 1.36 -10.10 -11.30
CA LYS A 172 2.08 -9.11 -12.10
C LYS A 172 3.34 -8.65 -11.37
N ALA A 173 3.22 -8.30 -10.09
CA ALA A 173 4.37 -7.89 -9.28
C ALA A 173 5.44 -8.98 -9.18
N ALA A 174 5.01 -10.24 -9.04
CA ALA A 174 5.88 -11.38 -8.86
C ALA A 174 6.59 -11.80 -10.17
N TYR A 175 5.82 -11.99 -11.24
CA TYR A 175 6.26 -12.78 -12.40
C TYR A 175 6.42 -11.98 -13.68
N PHE A 176 5.72 -10.86 -13.85
CA PHE A 176 5.74 -10.11 -15.10
C PHE A 176 7.08 -9.38 -15.30
N ARG A 177 7.56 -9.35 -16.54
CA ARG A 177 8.88 -8.86 -16.96
C ARG A 177 8.76 -7.89 -18.15
N GLY A 178 7.66 -7.14 -18.23
CA GLY A 178 7.41 -6.23 -19.34
C GLY A 178 7.33 -6.97 -20.68
N ALA A 179 8.17 -6.56 -21.64
CA ALA A 179 8.22 -7.15 -22.97
C ALA A 179 8.65 -8.63 -23.00
N GLU A 180 9.31 -9.13 -21.95
CA GLU A 180 9.73 -10.54 -21.86
C GLU A 180 8.57 -11.47 -21.43
N GLY A 181 7.42 -10.92 -21.04
CA GLY A 181 6.27 -11.69 -20.59
C GLY A 181 6.38 -12.13 -19.13
N TYR A 182 5.94 -13.34 -18.82
CA TYR A 182 5.94 -13.87 -17.45
C TYR A 182 7.06 -14.88 -17.22
N ALA A 183 7.77 -14.73 -16.11
CA ALA A 183 8.73 -15.71 -15.62
C ALA A 183 8.03 -16.81 -14.79
N GLU A 184 8.64 -17.99 -14.72
CA GLU A 184 8.12 -19.08 -13.88
C GLU A 184 8.26 -18.78 -12.38
N TYR A 185 9.34 -18.10 -11.98
CA TYR A 185 9.60 -17.76 -10.58
C TYR A 185 9.83 -16.25 -10.42
N PRO A 186 9.52 -15.68 -9.24
CA PRO A 186 9.61 -14.24 -8.99
C PRO A 186 11.01 -13.83 -8.54
N LEU A 187 12.02 -14.33 -9.26
CA LEU A 187 13.45 -14.15 -8.99
C LEU A 187 14.11 -13.37 -10.13
N PRO A 188 15.38 -12.95 -10.02
CA PRO A 188 16.08 -12.31 -11.14
C PRO A 188 16.07 -13.19 -12.41
N PRO A 189 16.13 -12.59 -13.62
CA PRO A 189 16.05 -13.34 -14.87
C PRO A 189 17.07 -14.48 -14.96
N GLY A 190 16.59 -15.66 -15.36
CA GLY A 190 17.42 -16.86 -15.51
C GLY A 190 17.77 -17.59 -14.21
N VAL A 191 17.27 -17.13 -13.06
CA VAL A 191 17.43 -17.79 -11.77
C VAL A 191 16.30 -18.80 -11.56
N VAL A 192 16.67 -20.03 -11.22
CA VAL A 192 15.75 -21.03 -10.66
C VAL A 192 15.83 -20.99 -9.13
N PRO A 193 14.74 -21.22 -8.40
CA PRO A 193 14.74 -21.15 -6.94
C PRO A 193 15.68 -22.21 -6.36
N LEU A 194 16.60 -21.76 -5.51
CA LEU A 194 17.48 -22.61 -4.71
C LEU A 194 17.22 -22.36 -3.23
N ALA A 195 16.96 -23.44 -2.50
CA ALA A 195 16.72 -23.41 -1.06
C ALA A 195 18.05 -23.21 -0.33
N ALA A 196 18.24 -22.06 0.29
CA ALA A 196 19.41 -21.78 1.10
C ALA A 196 19.12 -20.70 2.15
N PRO A 197 19.85 -20.69 3.29
CA PRO A 197 19.80 -19.57 4.22
C PRO A 197 20.21 -18.25 3.56
N PRO A 198 19.76 -17.09 4.09
CA PRO A 198 20.12 -15.78 3.56
C PRO A 198 21.63 -15.59 3.37
N GLY A 199 22.03 -15.07 2.21
CA GLY A 199 23.43 -14.78 1.86
C GLY A 199 24.29 -16.00 1.51
N ALA A 200 23.76 -17.22 1.57
CA ALA A 200 24.51 -18.42 1.19
C ALA A 200 24.65 -18.57 -0.33
N LEU A 201 23.61 -18.19 -1.09
CA LEU A 201 23.58 -18.26 -2.55
C LEU A 201 22.81 -17.05 -3.13
N ALA A 202 23.33 -16.46 -4.20
CA ALA A 202 22.66 -15.38 -4.92
C ALA A 202 21.35 -15.88 -5.56
N GLY A 203 20.27 -15.10 -5.44
CA GLY A 203 18.95 -15.47 -5.94
C GLY A 203 18.31 -16.69 -5.27
N SER A 204 18.80 -17.10 -4.09
CA SER A 204 18.13 -18.10 -3.25
C SER A 204 16.87 -17.53 -2.61
N ALA A 205 16.03 -18.43 -2.08
CA ALA A 205 14.85 -18.08 -1.31
C ALA A 205 14.64 -19.06 -0.15
N ASN A 206 13.74 -18.73 0.77
CA ASN A 206 13.44 -19.56 1.94
C ASN A 206 12.29 -20.53 1.65
N PHE A 207 12.61 -21.78 1.32
CA PHE A 207 11.67 -22.88 1.09
C PHE A 207 12.39 -24.21 1.38
N ASP A 208 11.70 -25.35 1.28
CA ASP A 208 12.25 -26.70 1.54
C ASP A 208 12.99 -26.79 2.87
N ARG A 209 12.46 -26.07 3.88
CA ARG A 209 13.01 -25.96 5.23
C ARG A 209 14.48 -25.49 5.27
N ALA A 210 14.90 -24.66 4.31
CA ALA A 210 16.26 -24.12 4.24
C ALA A 210 16.74 -23.48 5.56
N VAL A 211 15.83 -22.73 6.21
CA VAL A 211 16.04 -22.15 7.55
C VAL A 211 15.21 -22.89 8.62
N ALA A 212 14.22 -23.67 8.20
CA ALA A 212 13.21 -24.32 9.04
C ALA A 212 12.40 -23.32 9.90
N ASP A 213 12.33 -22.08 9.43
CA ASP A 213 11.57 -20.98 10.01
C ASP A 213 11.45 -19.85 8.96
N VAL A 214 10.54 -18.89 9.18
CA VAL A 214 10.51 -17.63 8.40
C VAL A 214 11.78 -16.81 8.61
N THR A 215 12.16 -16.04 7.60
CA THR A 215 13.29 -15.10 7.62
C THR A 215 12.80 -13.66 7.74
N ALA A 216 13.69 -12.77 8.18
CA ALA A 216 13.39 -11.34 8.19
C ALA A 216 13.11 -10.84 6.76
N ALA A 217 12.12 -9.96 6.62
CA ALA A 217 11.85 -9.24 5.39
C ALA A 217 13.13 -8.57 4.88
N GLY A 218 13.48 -8.83 3.62
CA GLY A 218 14.68 -8.27 2.98
C GLY A 218 15.98 -8.98 3.34
N ALA A 219 15.93 -10.17 3.95
CA ALA A 219 17.12 -10.99 4.19
C ALA A 219 17.73 -11.51 2.87
N TYR A 220 16.92 -11.75 1.84
CA TYR A 220 17.37 -12.21 0.51
C TYR A 220 17.61 -11.03 -0.43
N THR A 221 18.62 -10.22 -0.17
CA THR A 221 18.89 -8.96 -0.90
C THR A 221 19.16 -9.10 -2.41
N GLU A 222 19.42 -10.33 -2.89
CA GLU A 222 19.71 -10.65 -4.30
C GLU A 222 18.57 -11.42 -4.99
N SER A 223 17.37 -11.47 -4.40
CA SER A 223 16.23 -12.24 -4.92
C SER A 223 15.07 -11.38 -5.43
N ALA A 224 15.32 -10.09 -5.71
CA ALA A 224 14.28 -9.16 -6.15
C ALA A 224 13.60 -9.62 -7.46
N SER A 225 12.28 -9.40 -7.53
CA SER A 225 11.50 -9.50 -8.76
C SER A 225 11.83 -8.35 -9.72
N TYR A 226 11.14 -8.30 -10.86
CA TYR A 226 11.32 -7.26 -11.87
C TYR A 226 11.00 -5.86 -11.34
N TYR A 227 9.90 -5.76 -10.59
CA TYR A 227 9.46 -4.51 -9.98
C TYR A 227 10.13 -4.25 -8.63
N GLY A 228 11.00 -5.16 -8.16
CA GLY A 228 11.75 -4.97 -6.92
C GLY A 228 11.02 -5.45 -5.66
N THR A 229 10.02 -6.31 -5.79
CA THR A 229 9.45 -7.05 -4.65
C THR A 229 10.36 -8.22 -4.26
N PHE A 230 10.31 -8.61 -3.00
CA PHE A 230 11.07 -9.72 -2.43
C PHE A 230 10.11 -10.71 -1.77
N ASP A 231 10.66 -11.90 -1.49
CA ASP A 231 10.01 -12.94 -0.69
C ASP A 231 8.67 -13.47 -1.26
N GLN A 232 8.36 -13.19 -2.52
CA GLN A 232 7.18 -13.76 -3.22
C GLN A 232 7.41 -15.21 -3.70
N ALA A 233 8.53 -15.84 -3.35
CA ALA A 233 8.82 -17.25 -3.56
C ALA A 233 9.30 -17.89 -2.26
N GLY A 234 8.36 -18.39 -1.47
CA GLY A 234 8.61 -18.99 -0.17
C GLY A 234 8.45 -17.98 0.96
N ASN A 235 9.14 -18.23 2.07
CA ASN A 235 8.96 -17.54 3.34
C ASN A 235 7.56 -17.76 3.92
N VAL A 236 6.52 -17.10 3.41
CA VAL A 236 5.12 -17.35 3.82
C VAL A 236 4.18 -17.32 2.63
N TRP A 237 3.12 -18.12 2.68
CA TRP A 237 1.95 -17.91 1.84
C TRP A 237 1.38 -16.52 2.11
N GLU A 238 0.87 -15.88 1.07
CA GLU A 238 0.33 -14.54 1.16
C GLU A 238 -1.14 -14.52 0.73
N TRP A 239 -2.01 -14.05 1.63
CA TRP A 239 -3.41 -13.78 1.30
C TRP A 239 -3.54 -12.80 0.13
N VAL A 240 -4.48 -13.08 -0.77
CA VAL A 240 -4.97 -12.13 -1.80
C VAL A 240 -6.47 -11.90 -1.64
N GLU A 241 -7.00 -10.80 -2.16
CA GLU A 241 -8.45 -10.52 -2.08
C GLU A 241 -9.29 -11.40 -3.01
N THR A 242 -8.67 -11.93 -4.07
CA THR A 242 -9.33 -12.76 -5.08
C THR A 242 -9.79 -14.08 -4.47
N GLU A 243 -11.03 -14.46 -4.77
CA GLU A 243 -11.54 -15.79 -4.47
C GLU A 243 -11.01 -16.81 -5.49
N ILE A 244 -10.51 -17.94 -4.98
CA ILE A 244 -9.95 -19.06 -5.76
C ILE A 244 -10.67 -20.31 -5.29
N ASP A 245 -11.26 -21.07 -6.21
CA ASP A 245 -11.98 -22.32 -5.94
C ASP A 245 -13.06 -22.24 -4.82
N GLY A 246 -13.65 -21.06 -4.64
CA GLY A 246 -14.72 -20.80 -3.66
C GLY A 246 -14.24 -20.37 -2.28
N GLU A 247 -12.93 -20.19 -2.10
CA GLU A 247 -12.29 -19.75 -0.84
C GLU A 247 -11.34 -18.57 -1.11
N ARG A 248 -10.67 -18.02 -0.09
CA ARG A 248 -9.73 -16.90 -0.29
C ARG A 248 -8.42 -17.39 -0.84
N GLY A 249 -7.93 -16.73 -1.89
CA GLY A 249 -6.69 -17.11 -2.54
C GLY A 249 -5.46 -16.85 -1.69
N ILE A 250 -4.46 -17.71 -1.86
CA ILE A 250 -3.11 -17.54 -1.33
C ILE A 250 -2.06 -17.81 -2.43
N ARG A 251 -0.93 -17.10 -2.36
CA ARG A 251 0.14 -17.18 -3.37
C ARG A 251 1.53 -17.26 -2.73
N GLY A 252 2.51 -17.74 -3.50
CA GLY A 252 3.94 -17.60 -3.19
C GLY A 252 4.63 -18.79 -2.53
N GLY A 253 3.91 -19.70 -1.88
CA GLY A 253 4.52 -20.79 -1.12
C GLY A 253 5.13 -20.32 0.20
N SER A 254 5.55 -21.27 1.05
CA SER A 254 6.17 -20.95 2.34
C SER A 254 7.56 -21.56 2.53
N TRP A 255 8.17 -21.27 3.68
CA TRP A 255 9.46 -21.84 4.10
C TRP A 255 9.45 -23.38 4.21
N ASP A 256 8.29 -24.02 4.36
CA ASP A 256 8.14 -25.48 4.50
C ASP A 256 7.73 -26.18 3.19
N ASP A 257 7.54 -25.42 2.11
CA ASP A 257 7.05 -25.95 0.84
C ASP A 257 8.17 -26.28 -0.16
N TYR A 258 7.85 -27.14 -1.14
CA TYR A 258 8.77 -27.47 -2.23
C TYR A 258 8.73 -26.41 -3.34
N ALA A 259 9.81 -26.33 -4.13
CA ALA A 259 9.98 -25.35 -5.21
C ALA A 259 8.79 -25.23 -6.18
N LEU A 260 8.08 -26.32 -6.46
CA LEU A 260 6.92 -26.33 -7.37
C LEU A 260 5.81 -25.36 -6.92
N LEU A 261 5.64 -25.18 -5.61
CA LEU A 261 4.57 -24.35 -5.04
C LEU A 261 4.89 -22.85 -5.10
N LEU A 262 6.12 -22.49 -5.49
CA LEU A 262 6.59 -21.10 -5.60
C LEU A 262 6.37 -20.52 -7.01
N GLY A 263 5.99 -21.37 -7.97
CA GLY A 263 5.95 -21.01 -9.38
C GLY A 263 4.66 -20.28 -9.77
N ALA A 264 4.72 -19.53 -10.87
CA ALA A 264 3.60 -18.74 -11.42
C ALA A 264 2.33 -19.57 -11.60
N GLY A 265 2.47 -20.85 -11.97
CA GLY A 265 1.34 -21.73 -12.20
C GLY A 265 0.73 -22.39 -10.97
N TYR A 266 1.30 -22.20 -9.78
CA TYR A 266 0.74 -22.78 -8.55
C TYR A 266 -0.06 -21.74 -7.78
N ARG A 267 -1.37 -21.95 -7.65
CA ARG A 267 -2.30 -21.15 -6.84
C ARG A 267 -2.98 -22.06 -5.83
N ASP A 268 -3.33 -21.50 -4.69
CA ASP A 268 -4.05 -22.23 -3.65
C ASP A 268 -5.09 -21.33 -2.98
N SER A 269 -5.86 -21.89 -2.07
CA SER A 269 -6.89 -21.17 -1.31
C SER A 269 -7.11 -21.80 0.05
N ASP A 270 -7.55 -21.00 1.01
CA ASP A 270 -8.07 -21.52 2.28
C ASP A 270 -9.21 -20.63 2.79
N ARG A 271 -9.89 -21.12 3.83
CA ARG A 271 -10.97 -20.43 4.50
C ARG A 271 -10.50 -19.06 4.97
N PRO A 272 -11.31 -18.01 4.83
CA PRO A 272 -10.90 -16.65 5.20
C PRO A 272 -10.57 -16.48 6.69
N ALA A 273 -11.02 -17.39 7.55
CA ALA A 273 -10.72 -17.41 8.99
C ALA A 273 -9.51 -18.30 9.37
N ALA A 274 -8.81 -18.89 8.39
CA ALA A 274 -7.67 -19.76 8.65
C ALA A 274 -6.45 -18.96 9.10
N GLU A 275 -5.70 -19.50 10.07
CA GLU A 275 -4.51 -18.86 10.65
C GLU A 275 -3.43 -19.91 10.91
N TYR A 276 -2.29 -19.78 10.23
CA TYR A 276 -1.18 -20.74 10.35
C TYR A 276 0.18 -20.05 10.44
N GLU A 277 1.18 -20.81 10.90
CA GLU A 277 2.58 -20.34 11.02
C GLU A 277 3.26 -20.04 9.69
N VAL A 278 2.66 -20.48 8.58
CA VAL A 278 3.17 -20.31 7.21
C VAL A 278 2.36 -19.29 6.41
N LEU A 279 1.37 -18.65 7.02
CA LEU A 279 0.39 -17.82 6.30
C LEU A 279 0.41 -16.38 6.83
N GLY A 280 0.76 -15.45 5.95
CA GLY A 280 0.83 -14.01 6.16
C GLY A 280 0.18 -13.26 4.99
N PHE A 281 0.65 -12.04 4.75
CA PHE A 281 0.13 -11.20 3.66
C PHE A 281 1.07 -10.04 3.32
N ARG A 282 0.84 -9.42 2.17
CA ARG A 282 1.39 -8.11 1.81
C ARG A 282 0.29 -7.15 1.40
N ILE A 283 0.62 -5.87 1.34
CA ILE A 283 -0.33 -4.81 1.00
C ILE A 283 -0.06 -4.26 -0.39
N ALA A 284 -1.11 -4.04 -1.17
CA ALA A 284 -1.10 -3.19 -2.34
C ALA A 284 -1.75 -1.83 -2.01
N ALA A 285 -1.40 -0.83 -2.79
CA ALA A 285 -1.87 0.53 -2.60
C ALA A 285 -2.12 1.18 -3.96
N SER A 286 -3.12 2.05 -4.01
CA SER A 286 -3.32 2.87 -5.20
C SER A 286 -2.12 3.81 -5.36
N VAL A 287 -1.68 4.00 -6.61
CA VAL A 287 -0.90 5.19 -6.94
C VAL A 287 -1.87 6.34 -6.70
N ALA A 288 -1.52 7.25 -5.79
CA ALA A 288 -2.29 8.48 -5.64
C ALA A 288 -2.12 9.24 -6.94
N VAL A 289 -3.05 9.08 -7.87
CA VAL A 289 -3.20 10.02 -8.96
C VAL A 289 -3.58 11.31 -8.26
N GLU A 290 -2.73 12.33 -8.36
CA GLU A 290 -3.13 13.67 -7.95
C GLU A 290 -4.36 14.04 -8.79
N VAL A 291 -5.54 13.84 -8.22
CA VAL A 291 -6.79 14.25 -8.85
C VAL A 291 -6.80 15.76 -8.72
N PHE A 292 -6.63 16.45 -9.85
CA PHE A 292 -6.75 17.89 -9.86
C PHE A 292 -8.19 18.24 -9.53
N PHE A 293 -8.39 19.24 -8.68
CA PHE A 293 -9.71 19.71 -8.31
C PHE A 293 -9.75 21.23 -8.22
N ARG A 294 -10.94 21.76 -8.01
CA ARG A 294 -11.16 23.16 -7.66
C ARG A 294 -11.81 23.22 -6.29
N ARG A 295 -11.07 23.76 -5.31
CA ARG A 295 -11.53 23.93 -3.93
C ARG A 295 -12.78 24.80 -3.93
N GLY A 296 -13.82 24.27 -3.29
CA GLY A 296 -15.12 24.87 -3.13
C GLY A 296 -16.19 24.51 -4.16
N ASP A 297 -15.86 23.78 -5.22
CA ASP A 297 -16.83 23.15 -6.14
C ASP A 297 -17.15 21.74 -5.59
N VAL A 298 -18.13 21.68 -4.71
CA VAL A 298 -18.48 20.49 -3.90
C VAL A 298 -19.38 19.55 -4.69
N ASN A 299 -20.29 20.11 -5.48
CA ASN A 299 -21.22 19.33 -6.28
C ASN A 299 -20.62 18.89 -7.63
N GLN A 300 -19.40 19.35 -7.95
CA GLN A 300 -18.64 19.04 -9.16
C GLN A 300 -19.34 19.47 -10.46
N ASP A 301 -20.11 20.56 -10.43
CA ASP A 301 -20.76 21.10 -11.63
C ASP A 301 -19.85 22.03 -12.45
N GLY A 302 -18.66 22.31 -11.93
CA GLY A 302 -17.63 23.11 -12.59
C GLY A 302 -17.69 24.59 -12.26
N THR A 303 -18.64 25.00 -11.41
CA THR A 303 -18.81 26.36 -10.91
C THR A 303 -18.79 26.37 -9.38
N ILE A 304 -18.36 27.49 -8.78
CA ILE A 304 -18.44 27.69 -7.33
C ILE A 304 -19.60 28.67 -7.09
N ASP A 305 -20.74 28.15 -6.64
CA ASP A 305 -21.94 28.93 -6.38
C ASP A 305 -22.72 28.45 -5.13
N ILE A 306 -23.96 28.89 -4.97
CA ILE A 306 -24.77 28.57 -3.78
C ILE A 306 -25.12 27.07 -3.66
N ALA A 307 -25.05 26.31 -4.74
CA ALA A 307 -25.31 24.88 -4.75
C ALA A 307 -24.22 24.08 -4.01
N ASP A 308 -23.00 24.61 -3.91
CA ASP A 308 -21.88 23.96 -3.21
C ASP A 308 -22.08 23.86 -1.70
N PRO A 309 -22.29 24.96 -0.96
CA PRO A 309 -22.59 24.86 0.47
C PRO A 309 -23.90 24.12 0.74
N ILE A 310 -24.88 24.14 -0.18
CA ILE A 310 -26.09 23.31 -0.05
C ILE A 310 -25.75 21.83 -0.12
N SER A 311 -24.90 21.42 -1.07
CA SER A 311 -24.47 20.03 -1.24
C SER A 311 -23.65 19.55 -0.06
N MET A 312 -22.74 20.41 0.43
CA MET A 312 -21.95 20.17 1.63
C MET A 312 -22.82 19.97 2.88
N LEU A 313 -23.78 20.87 3.13
CA LEU A 313 -24.72 20.74 4.25
C LEU A 313 -25.65 19.54 4.10
N GLY A 314 -26.00 19.18 2.86
CA GLY A 314 -26.76 17.96 2.55
C GLY A 314 -25.99 16.70 2.94
N TYR A 315 -24.70 16.65 2.65
CA TYR A 315 -23.81 15.58 3.10
C TYR A 315 -23.72 15.54 4.63
N LEU A 316 -23.47 16.67 5.28
CA LEU A 316 -23.27 16.74 6.73
C LEU A 316 -24.53 16.41 7.56
N PHE A 317 -25.71 16.85 7.11
CA PHE A 317 -26.92 16.85 7.95
C PHE A 317 -28.12 16.11 7.36
N ALA A 318 -28.13 15.85 6.05
CA ALA A 318 -29.27 15.25 5.36
C ALA A 318 -28.99 13.84 4.83
N GLN A 319 -27.86 13.23 5.22
CA GLN A 319 -27.43 11.91 4.74
C GLN A 319 -27.38 11.83 3.20
N ALA A 320 -27.09 12.95 2.53
CA ALA A 320 -26.80 12.91 1.11
C ALA A 320 -25.51 12.11 0.86
N ALA A 321 -25.33 11.66 -0.38
CA ALA A 321 -24.12 10.93 -0.76
C ALA A 321 -22.87 11.79 -0.48
N PRO A 322 -21.76 11.18 0.00
CA PRO A 322 -20.51 11.91 0.23
C PRO A 322 -19.97 12.50 -1.08
N PRO A 323 -19.36 13.70 -1.04
CA PRO A 323 -18.65 14.27 -2.18
C PRO A 323 -17.59 13.29 -2.70
N ARG A 324 -17.48 13.15 -4.03
CA ARG A 324 -16.44 12.30 -4.65
C ARG A 324 -15.03 12.88 -4.50
N CYS A 325 -14.94 14.16 -4.17
CA CYS A 325 -13.72 14.86 -3.84
C CYS A 325 -13.91 15.57 -2.51
N LEU A 326 -13.37 14.98 -1.44
CA LEU A 326 -13.47 15.58 -0.11
C LEU A 326 -12.55 16.79 0.01
N SER A 327 -11.42 16.81 -0.71
CA SER A 327 -10.54 17.99 -0.76
C SER A 327 -11.20 19.19 -1.44
N SER A 328 -12.17 19.01 -2.35
CA SER A 328 -12.95 20.15 -2.85
C SER A 328 -13.99 20.66 -1.86
N ALA A 329 -14.43 19.79 -0.94
CA ALA A 329 -15.39 20.11 0.11
C ALA A 329 -14.76 20.73 1.36
N ASP A 330 -13.49 20.43 1.64
CA ASP A 330 -12.66 21.14 2.62
C ASP A 330 -12.27 22.52 2.06
N ALA A 331 -13.18 23.48 2.26
CA ALA A 331 -13.09 24.81 1.67
C ALA A 331 -12.16 25.73 2.48
N ASN A 332 -11.91 25.43 3.75
CA ASN A 332 -10.99 26.20 4.59
C ASN A 332 -9.59 25.58 4.69
N ASP A 333 -9.39 24.39 4.12
CA ASP A 333 -8.13 23.65 4.02
C ASP A 333 -7.54 23.32 5.41
N ASP A 334 -8.41 22.86 6.32
CA ASP A 334 -8.03 22.48 7.69
C ASP A 334 -7.91 20.96 7.93
N GLY A 335 -8.08 20.17 6.86
CA GLY A 335 -8.01 18.71 6.84
C GLY A 335 -9.27 18.04 7.37
N LYS A 336 -10.39 18.77 7.42
CA LYS A 336 -11.70 18.26 7.84
C LYS A 336 -12.78 18.74 6.88
N THR A 337 -13.85 17.95 6.80
CA THR A 337 -15.04 18.28 6.02
C THR A 337 -16.18 18.47 7.02
N ASP A 338 -16.39 19.69 7.49
CA ASP A 338 -17.36 20.05 8.53
C ASP A 338 -18.10 21.38 8.26
N ILE A 339 -18.83 21.89 9.26
CA ILE A 339 -19.64 23.10 9.10
C ILE A 339 -18.80 24.35 8.81
N ALA A 340 -17.52 24.37 9.21
CA ALA A 340 -16.60 25.46 8.91
C ALA A 340 -16.39 25.65 7.41
N ASP A 341 -16.46 24.57 6.62
CA ASP A 341 -16.35 24.62 5.17
C ASP A 341 -17.54 25.29 4.52
N ALA A 342 -18.75 24.92 4.96
CA ALA A 342 -19.97 25.57 4.49
C ALA A 342 -19.95 27.08 4.83
N ILE A 343 -19.41 27.45 6.00
CA ILE A 343 -19.23 28.85 6.39
C ILE A 343 -18.18 29.54 5.50
N ALA A 344 -17.06 28.87 5.20
CA ALA A 344 -16.01 29.40 4.33
C ALA A 344 -16.55 29.67 2.91
N LEU A 345 -17.31 28.73 2.35
CA LEU A 345 -17.99 28.88 1.06
C LEU A 345 -18.97 30.05 1.04
N LEU A 346 -19.90 30.12 1.99
CA LEU A 346 -20.87 31.22 2.05
C LEU A 346 -20.20 32.58 2.28
N SER A 347 -19.12 32.60 3.06
CA SER A 347 -18.31 33.81 3.26
C SER A 347 -17.61 34.24 1.99
N HIS A 348 -17.08 33.30 1.19
CA HIS A 348 -16.52 33.59 -0.12
C HIS A 348 -17.57 34.17 -1.08
N LEU A 349 -18.76 33.55 -1.14
CA LEU A 349 -19.83 33.93 -2.07
C LEU A 349 -20.48 35.28 -1.75
N PHE A 350 -20.68 35.61 -0.47
CA PHE A 350 -21.46 36.77 -0.06
C PHE A 350 -20.74 37.75 0.86
N GLY A 351 -19.68 37.32 1.54
CA GLY A 351 -18.97 38.10 2.55
C GLY A 351 -17.89 39.03 1.99
N GLY A 352 -17.54 38.92 0.71
CA GLY A 352 -16.45 39.69 0.09
C GLY A 352 -15.07 39.37 0.66
N VAL A 353 -14.91 38.17 1.24
CA VAL A 353 -13.67 37.68 1.86
C VAL A 353 -12.72 37.17 0.77
N ALA A 354 -11.45 36.98 1.11
CA ALA A 354 -10.41 36.50 0.20
C ALA A 354 -10.79 35.18 -0.50
N ALA A 355 -10.12 34.92 -1.63
CA ALA A 355 -10.16 33.64 -2.34
C ALA A 355 -9.96 32.46 -1.38
N LEU A 356 -10.63 31.34 -1.65
CA LEU A 356 -10.38 30.10 -0.92
C LEU A 356 -8.91 29.67 -1.08
N PRO A 357 -8.37 28.85 -0.16
CA PRO A 357 -7.05 28.26 -0.31
C PRO A 357 -6.90 27.51 -1.64
N PRO A 358 -5.69 27.47 -2.24
CA PRO A 358 -5.46 26.70 -3.45
C PRO A 358 -5.74 25.20 -3.24
N PRO A 359 -6.14 24.45 -4.28
CA PRO A 359 -6.30 24.86 -5.67
C PRO A 359 -7.66 25.55 -5.91
N PHE A 360 -7.66 26.88 -6.10
CA PHE A 360 -8.87 27.69 -6.24
C PHE A 360 -8.84 28.49 -7.55
N GLY A 361 -9.98 28.56 -8.25
CA GLY A 361 -10.15 29.24 -9.53
C GLY A 361 -9.61 28.49 -10.75
N ALA A 362 -8.59 27.66 -10.59
CA ALA A 362 -8.08 26.73 -11.60
C ALA A 362 -7.92 25.33 -11.00
N CYS A 363 -8.06 24.32 -11.85
CA CYS A 363 -7.77 22.94 -11.49
C CYS A 363 -6.30 22.81 -11.09
N GLY A 364 -6.04 22.16 -9.96
CA GLY A 364 -4.71 21.85 -9.49
C GLY A 364 -4.71 20.74 -8.45
N ALA A 365 -3.53 20.20 -8.17
CA ALA A 365 -3.32 19.33 -7.02
C ALA A 365 -3.45 20.09 -5.70
N ASP A 366 -3.69 19.35 -4.62
CA ASP A 366 -3.70 19.90 -3.28
C ASP A 366 -2.29 20.32 -2.85
N PRO A 367 -2.01 21.61 -2.61
CA PRO A 367 -0.70 22.05 -2.11
C PRO A 367 -0.42 21.61 -0.67
N THR A 368 -1.47 21.20 0.04
CA THR A 368 -1.48 20.82 1.46
C THR A 368 -2.17 19.46 1.63
N PRO A 369 -1.68 18.38 0.99
CA PRO A 369 -2.35 17.09 1.03
C PRO A 369 -2.52 16.58 2.45
N ASP A 370 -3.71 16.08 2.76
CA ASP A 370 -4.04 15.51 4.06
C ASP A 370 -4.81 14.17 3.91
N VAL A 371 -5.50 13.75 4.98
CA VAL A 371 -6.25 12.48 4.97
C VAL A 371 -7.47 12.54 4.07
N LEU A 372 -8.02 13.73 3.79
CA LEU A 372 -9.02 13.95 2.75
C LEU A 372 -8.37 13.82 1.38
N GLY A 373 -9.11 13.25 0.46
CA GLY A 373 -8.61 13.06 -0.90
C GLY A 373 -9.72 13.15 -1.90
N CYS A 374 -9.33 13.12 -3.16
CA CYS A 374 -10.25 13.13 -4.27
C CYS A 374 -10.20 11.80 -5.00
N MET A 375 -11.31 11.06 -4.93
CA MET A 375 -11.46 9.83 -5.71
C MET A 375 -11.64 10.17 -7.19
N GLU A 376 -12.41 11.23 -7.46
CA GLU A 376 -12.68 11.72 -8.80
C GLU A 376 -13.08 13.20 -8.73
N PHE A 377 -12.66 13.98 -9.72
CA PHE A 377 -13.16 15.33 -9.94
C PHE A 377 -13.32 15.57 -11.44
N THR A 378 -14.48 15.18 -11.98
CA THR A 378 -14.75 15.20 -13.43
C THR A 378 -14.48 16.56 -14.09
N PRO A 379 -14.79 17.72 -13.47
CA PRO A 379 -14.52 19.02 -14.09
C PRO A 379 -13.03 19.33 -14.35
N CYS A 380 -12.12 18.56 -13.75
CA CYS A 380 -10.67 18.70 -13.91
C CYS A 380 -10.02 17.46 -14.52
N ALA A 381 -10.81 16.47 -14.97
CA ALA A 381 -10.29 15.33 -15.71
C ALA A 381 -9.67 15.82 -17.04
N GLN A 382 -8.38 15.57 -17.24
CA GLN A 382 -7.68 15.83 -18.51
C GLN A 382 -7.87 14.69 -19.50
#